data_AF-A0A352KX17-F1
#
_entry.id   AF-A0A352KX17-F1
#
_cell.length_a   1.000
_cell.length_b   1.000
_cell.length_c   1.000
_cell.angle_alpha   90.00
_cell.angle_beta   90.00
_cell.angle_gamma   90.00
#
_symmetry.space_group_name_H-M   'P 1'
#
loop_
_entity.id
_entity.type
_entity.pdbx_description
1 polymer ?
#
loop_
_entity_poly.entity_id
_entity_poly.type
_entity_poly.pdbx_seq_one_letter_code
_entity_poly.pdbx_strand_id
1 'polypeptide(L)'
;MSGVLPLEDVPVMQLRGQSVGFAQTQLNVTTPGEISFRLNSSAGVEVRIDGVPMPAEAQFSTVLGAGSHIVTVTVDRGQRTEPLQLELLDSDGQPAGNAELLN
;
A
#
# COMPACT_ATOMS: atom_id res chain seq x y z
N MET A 1 4.77 -11.69 -10.98
CA MET A 1 3.33 -11.27 -10.97
C MET A 1 3.32 -9.80 -10.62
N SER A 2 2.57 -8.95 -11.33
CA SER A 2 2.77 -7.49 -11.35
C SER A 2 2.05 -6.69 -10.24
N GLY A 3 1.45 -7.33 -9.23
CA GLY A 3 0.85 -6.61 -8.08
C GLY A 3 -0.27 -5.62 -8.46
N VAL A 4 -0.90 -5.79 -9.62
CA VAL A 4 -1.98 -4.92 -10.11
C VAL A 4 -3.33 -5.48 -9.69
N LEU A 5 -4.14 -4.66 -9.04
CA LEU A 5 -5.54 -4.93 -8.74
C LEU A 5 -6.43 -4.02 -9.60
N PRO A 6 -7.20 -4.58 -10.56
CA PRO A 6 -8.19 -3.83 -11.32
C PRO A 6 -9.15 -3.11 -10.39
N LEU A 7 -9.51 -1.87 -10.74
CA LEU A 7 -10.34 -1.06 -9.87
C LEU A 7 -11.74 -1.69 -9.68
N GLU A 8 -12.30 -2.35 -10.70
CA GLU A 8 -13.57 -3.08 -10.61
C GLU A 8 -13.59 -4.24 -9.59
N ASP A 9 -12.42 -4.80 -9.29
CA ASP A 9 -12.28 -5.89 -8.31
C ASP A 9 -12.18 -5.40 -6.87
N VAL A 10 -12.02 -4.09 -6.66
CA VAL A 10 -12.00 -3.48 -5.32
C VAL A 10 -13.43 -3.40 -4.77
N PRO A 11 -13.76 -4.10 -3.67
CA PRO A 11 -15.07 -3.98 -3.04
C PRO A 11 -15.34 -2.55 -2.59
N VAL A 12 -16.57 -2.07 -2.78
CA VAL A 12 -16.95 -0.68 -2.53
C VAL A 12 -18.11 -0.60 -1.55
N MET A 13 -18.04 0.37 -0.64
CA MET A 13 -19.13 0.74 0.27
C MET A 13 -19.45 2.22 0.19
N GLN A 14 -20.70 2.57 0.52
CA GLN A 14 -21.13 3.96 0.63
C GLN A 14 -20.98 4.42 2.08
N LEU A 15 -20.14 5.42 2.32
CA LEU A 15 -19.91 6.02 3.62
C LEU A 15 -20.17 7.53 3.55
N ARG A 16 -21.20 8.01 4.24
CA ARG A 16 -21.57 9.44 4.29
C ARG A 16 -21.70 10.09 2.90
N GLY A 17 -22.22 9.34 1.93
CA GLY A 17 -22.39 9.80 0.54
C GLY A 17 -21.12 9.72 -0.33
N GLN A 18 -20.03 9.14 0.20
CA GLN A 18 -18.81 8.87 -0.54
C GLN A 18 -18.67 7.38 -0.83
N SER A 19 -18.18 7.07 -2.02
CA SER A 19 -17.94 5.71 -2.47
C SER A 19 -16.49 5.33 -2.14
N VAL A 20 -16.30 4.43 -1.18
CA VAL A 20 -14.98 4.09 -0.63
C VAL A 20 -14.73 2.59 -0.79
N GLY A 21 -13.56 2.23 -1.30
CA GLY A 21 -13.09 0.85 -1.40
C GLY A 21 -11.89 0.58 -0.49
N PHE A 22 -11.65 -0.71 -0.23
CA PHE A 22 -10.50 -1.16 0.56
C PHE A 22 -9.84 -2.33 -0.15
N ALA A 23 -8.52 -2.23 -0.31
CA ALA A 23 -7.67 -3.35 -0.69
C ALA A 23 -6.69 -3.63 0.45
N GLN A 24 -6.39 -4.90 0.69
CA GLN A 24 -5.47 -5.32 1.74
C GLN A 24 -4.52 -6.37 1.20
N THR A 25 -3.25 -6.28 1.61
CA THR A 25 -2.22 -7.30 1.38
C THR A 25 -1.38 -7.43 2.63
N GLN A 26 -0.72 -8.58 2.78
CA GLN A 26 0.18 -8.84 3.89
C GLN A 26 1.61 -8.67 3.41
N LEU A 27 2.42 -8.02 4.24
CA LEU A 27 3.85 -7.84 4.01
C LEU A 27 4.60 -8.68 5.03
N ASN A 28 5.50 -9.54 4.59
CA ASN A 28 6.39 -10.28 5.47
C ASN A 28 7.78 -9.65 5.44
N VAL A 29 8.21 -9.05 6.55
CA VAL A 29 9.53 -8.43 6.70
C VAL A 29 10.49 -9.47 7.26
N THR A 30 11.46 -9.88 6.44
CA THR A 30 12.48 -10.89 6.77
C THR A 30 13.70 -10.26 7.44
N THR A 31 14.04 -9.03 7.06
CA THR A 31 15.10 -8.23 7.67
C THR A 31 14.51 -6.90 8.13
N PRO A 32 14.55 -6.56 9.44
CA PRO A 32 14.10 -5.26 9.93
C PRO A 32 14.90 -4.11 9.30
N GLY A 33 14.24 -3.00 9.02
CA GLY A 33 14.88 -1.82 8.44
C GLY A 33 13.90 -0.95 7.66
N GLU A 34 14.44 0.01 6.91
CA GLU A 34 13.64 0.83 6.01
C GLU A 34 13.15 0.00 4.83
N ILE A 35 11.82 -0.01 4.63
CA ILE A 35 11.14 -0.63 3.48
C ILE A 35 10.56 0.48 2.62
N SER A 36 10.84 0.43 1.32
CA SER A 36 10.43 1.42 0.34
C SER A 36 9.32 0.87 -0.56
N PHE A 37 8.33 1.70 -0.83
CA PHE A 37 7.12 1.34 -1.56
C PHE A 37 6.90 2.29 -2.74
N ARG A 38 6.27 1.80 -3.80
CA ARG A 38 5.80 2.62 -4.92
C ARG A 38 4.36 2.29 -5.28
N LEU A 39 3.53 3.32 -5.36
CA LEU A 39 2.24 3.33 -6.01
C LEU A 39 2.39 3.77 -7.46
N ASN A 40 1.52 3.27 -8.35
CA ASN A 40 1.43 3.82 -9.69
C ASN A 40 0.98 5.30 -9.70
N SER A 41 0.16 5.72 -8.73
CA SER A 41 -0.05 7.14 -8.38
C SER A 41 -0.71 7.27 -7.00
N SER A 42 -0.53 8.41 -6.33
CA SER A 42 -1.16 8.71 -5.03
C SER A 42 -2.57 9.30 -5.13
N ALA A 43 -3.09 9.53 -6.34
CA ALA A 43 -4.42 10.12 -6.50
C ALA A 43 -5.52 9.18 -5.99
N GLY A 44 -6.37 9.69 -5.10
CA GLY A 44 -7.53 8.95 -4.58
C GLY A 44 -7.20 7.74 -3.70
N VAL A 45 -6.00 7.67 -3.13
CA VAL A 45 -5.60 6.57 -2.24
C VAL A 45 -5.03 7.07 -0.92
N GLU A 46 -5.26 6.30 0.14
CA GLU A 46 -4.59 6.44 1.43
C GLU A 46 -4.01 5.07 1.81
N VAL A 47 -2.71 5.02 2.07
CA VAL A 47 -2.03 3.78 2.49
C VAL A 47 -1.81 3.81 3.99
N ARG A 48 -2.10 2.68 4.64
CA ARG A 48 -1.77 2.44 6.05
C ARG A 48 -0.98 1.15 6.20
N ILE A 49 0.05 1.18 7.03
CA ILE A 49 0.80 -0.02 7.46
C ILE A 49 0.54 -0.20 8.95
N ASP A 50 -0.06 -1.33 9.32
CA ASP A 50 -0.54 -1.62 10.69
C ASP A 50 -1.45 -0.52 11.27
N GLY A 51 -2.27 0.08 10.40
CA GLY A 51 -3.16 1.18 10.76
C GLY A 51 -2.50 2.55 10.85
N VAL A 52 -1.18 2.65 10.70
CA VAL A 52 -0.45 3.93 10.67
C VAL A 52 -0.49 4.52 9.25
N PRO A 53 -1.00 5.75 9.04
CA PRO A 53 -1.01 6.40 7.73
C PRO A 53 0.40 6.70 7.21
N MET A 54 0.62 6.40 5.93
CA MET A 54 1.86 6.70 5.21
C MET A 54 1.77 8.04 4.48
N PRO A 55 2.90 8.65 4.06
CA PRO A 55 2.91 9.86 3.25
C PRO A 55 2.02 9.74 2.00
N ALA A 56 1.33 10.81 1.65
CA ALA A 56 0.41 10.87 0.49
C ALA A 56 1.19 11.07 -0.83
N GLU A 57 2.16 10.21 -1.08
CA GLU A 57 3.11 10.30 -2.18
C GLU A 57 3.13 8.99 -2.98
N ALA A 58 3.48 9.06 -4.27
CA ALA A 58 3.57 7.88 -5.11
C ALA A 58 4.73 6.96 -4.71
N GLN A 59 5.74 7.48 -4.01
CA GLN A 59 6.83 6.70 -3.45
C GLN A 59 7.02 7.14 -2.00
N PHE A 60 7.13 6.18 -1.08
CA PHE A 60 7.30 6.44 0.34
C PHE A 60 8.05 5.30 1.01
N SER A 61 8.61 5.56 2.19
CA SER A 61 9.37 4.58 2.96
C SER A 61 9.00 4.66 4.44
N THR A 62 9.16 3.54 5.15
CA THR A 62 9.01 3.48 6.60
C THR A 62 9.89 2.38 7.19
N VAL A 63 10.27 2.53 8.46
CA VAL A 63 11.05 1.52 9.19
C VAL A 63 10.10 0.49 9.78
N LEU A 64 10.30 -0.78 9.42
CA LEU A 64 9.49 -1.90 9.91
C LEU A 64 10.35 -2.90 10.69
N GLY A 65 9.73 -3.52 11.71
CA GLY A 65 10.30 -4.65 12.42
C GLY A 65 10.21 -5.93 11.59
N ALA A 66 10.84 -7.02 12.05
CA ALA A 66 10.64 -8.33 11.44
C ALA A 66 9.25 -8.88 11.75
N GLY A 67 8.68 -9.62 10.80
CA GLY A 67 7.41 -10.32 10.95
C GLY A 67 6.36 -9.86 9.95
N SER A 68 5.10 -10.19 10.27
CA SER A 68 3.95 -9.91 9.41
C SER A 68 3.37 -8.54 9.70
N HIS A 69 3.19 -7.75 8.65
CA HIS A 69 2.55 -6.45 8.66
C HIS A 69 1.35 -6.44 7.70
N ILE A 70 0.38 -5.60 7.98
CA ILE A 70 -0.81 -5.44 7.14
C ILE A 70 -0.73 -4.11 6.41
N VAL A 71 -0.77 -4.17 5.08
CA VAL A 71 -0.90 -2.99 4.23
C VAL A 71 -2.35 -2.84 3.82
N THR A 72 -2.97 -1.72 4.17
CA THR A 72 -4.34 -1.37 3.78
C THR A 72 -4.29 -0.16 2.86
N VAL A 73 -4.92 -0.27 1.69
CA VAL A 73 -5.12 0.83 0.75
C VAL A 73 -6.60 1.18 0.76
N THR A 74 -6.94 2.35 1.31
CA THR A 74 -8.26 2.94 1.15
C THR A 74 -8.31 3.66 -0.20
N VAL A 75 -9.40 3.47 -0.94
CA VAL A 75 -9.60 4.04 -2.28
C VAL A 75 -10.84 4.92 -2.28
N ASP A 76 -10.67 6.20 -2.62
CA ASP A 76 -11.80 7.08 -2.93
C ASP A 76 -12.21 6.85 -4.39
N ARG A 77 -13.38 6.25 -4.61
CA ARG A 77 -13.92 5.92 -5.94
C ARG A 77 -14.45 7.14 -6.69
N GLY A 78 -14.58 8.29 -6.04
CA GLY A 78 -14.87 9.57 -6.70
C GLY A 78 -13.63 10.22 -7.30
N GLN A 79 -12.43 9.82 -6.85
CA GLN A 79 -11.15 10.39 -7.31
C GLN A 79 -10.29 9.40 -8.10
N ARG A 80 -10.26 8.13 -7.68
CA ARG A 80 -9.44 7.10 -8.32
C ARG A 80 -10.08 6.62 -9.61
N THR A 81 -9.36 6.72 -10.72
CA THR A 81 -9.81 6.31 -12.07
C THR A 81 -8.94 5.22 -12.70
N GLU A 82 -7.84 4.84 -12.06
CA GLU A 82 -6.85 3.89 -12.56
C GLU A 82 -6.71 2.68 -11.63
N PRO A 83 -6.19 1.53 -12.12
CA PRO A 83 -5.92 0.36 -11.30
C PRO A 83 -5.04 0.65 -10.09
N LEU A 84 -5.15 -0.15 -9.03
CA LEU A 84 -4.22 -0.08 -7.91
C LEU A 84 -3.00 -0.93 -8.23
N GLN A 85 -1.82 -0.37 -8.00
CA GLN A 85 -0.58 -1.13 -8.00
C GLN A 85 0.27 -0.63 -6.84
N LEU A 86 0.78 -1.57 -6.04
CA LEU A 86 1.76 -1.31 -4.99
C LEU A 86 2.95 -2.24 -5.21
N GLU A 87 4.14 -1.65 -5.24
CA GLU A 87 5.40 -2.35 -5.44
C GLU A 87 6.30 -2.15 -4.23
N LEU A 88 7.09 -3.18 -3.91
CA LEU A 88 8.26 -3.02 -3.06
C LEU A 88 9.44 -2.58 -3.93
N LEU A 89 10.16 -1.59 -3.44
CA LEU A 89 11.42 -1.15 -4.03
C LEU A 89 12.57 -1.72 -3.20
N ASP A 90 13.71 -1.92 -3.86
CA ASP A 90 14.96 -2.09 -3.14
C ASP A 90 15.19 -0.85 -2.26
N SER A 91 15.53 -1.08 -1.00
CA SER A 91 15.76 0.01 -0.05
C SER A 91 17.20 0.49 -0.14
N ASP A 92 17.37 1.77 -0.45
CA ASP A 92 18.66 2.48 -0.35
C ASP A 92 18.92 3.02 1.08
N GLY A 93 17.97 2.82 2.00
CA GLY A 93 18.03 3.27 3.39
C GLY A 93 19.06 2.52 4.25
N GLN A 94 19.38 3.08 5.41
CA GLN A 94 20.31 2.50 6.39
C GLN A 94 19.67 2.47 7.80
N PRO A 95 19.41 1.29 8.39
CA PRO A 95 19.59 -0.05 7.82
C PRO A 95 18.53 -0.37 6.76
N ALA A 96 18.95 -0.97 5.64
CA ALA A 96 18.04 -1.47 4.61
C ALA A 96 17.28 -2.69 5.15
N GLY A 97 15.94 -2.66 5.03
CA GLY A 97 15.10 -3.82 5.32
C GLY A 97 14.90 -4.71 4.09
N ASN A 98 14.38 -5.91 4.31
CA ASN A 98 13.96 -6.83 3.26
C ASN A 98 12.56 -7.36 3.55
N ALA A 99 11.69 -7.34 2.56
CA ALA A 99 10.30 -7.77 2.71
C ALA A 99 9.75 -8.36 1.41
N GLU A 100 8.67 -9.12 1.54
CA GLU A 100 7.91 -9.70 0.44
C GLU A 100 6.42 -9.43 0.61
N LEU A 101 5.73 -9.08 -0.49
CA LEU A 101 4.28 -9.01 -0.51
C LEU A 101 3.71 -10.41 -0.66
N LEU A 102 2.73 -10.72 0.18
CA LEU A 102 1.97 -11.96 0.16
C LEU A 102 0.60 -11.67 -0.48
N ASN A 103 0.33 -12.36 -1.59
CA ASN A 103 -0.88 -12.22 -2.40
C ASN A 103 -1.84 -13.40 -2.15
#